data_AF-A0A924VWT9-F1
#
_entry.id   AF-A0A924VWT9-F1
#
_cell.length_a   1.000
_cell.length_b   1.000
_cell.length_c   1.000
_cell.angle_alpha   90.00
_cell.angle_beta   90.00
_cell.angle_gamma   90.00
#
_symmetry.space_group_name_H-M   'P 1'
#
loop_
_entity.id
_entity.type
_entity.pdbx_description
1 polymer ?
#
loop_
_entity_poly.entity_id
_entity_poly.type
_entity_poly.pdbx_seq_one_letter_code
_entity_poly.pdbx_strand_id
1 'polypeptide(L)'
;MRRFALIIAALLLSACGAREDSTLNESACARSATREIAWTQGEVADVITTSAQGPSCAQAVVTFVARNAAGDPLWAFASTYYDMTVGGVAPEGAPAVTNEQMDTFLTSWADATASRTGGLPQWREGVPTLTQSATTFAYDTPFERETYEMLRARDLPMICYAAAVEATQCLIVDPASNAPTMIVAYGP
;
A
#
# COMPACT_ATOMS: atom_id res chain seq x y z
N MET A 1 62.07 -41.39 21.30
CA MET A 1 61.26 -42.15 20.33
C MET A 1 59.95 -41.39 20.17
N ARG A 2 59.80 -40.34 19.34
CA ARG A 2 60.12 -40.15 17.91
C ARG A 2 59.37 -41.15 17.03
N ARG A 3 58.29 -40.63 16.41
CA ARG A 3 57.67 -41.00 15.12
C ARG A 3 56.62 -42.12 15.14
N PHE A 4 55.57 -41.87 14.34
CA PHE A 4 54.48 -42.75 13.88
C PHE A 4 53.19 -42.79 14.71
N ALA A 5 52.25 -41.89 14.38
CA ALA A 5 50.85 -42.24 14.07
C ALA A 5 50.16 -41.01 13.46
N LEU A 6 50.39 -40.84 12.17
CA LEU A 6 49.67 -39.94 11.26
C LEU A 6 48.45 -40.72 10.73
N ILE A 7 47.35 -40.00 10.49
CA ILE A 7 46.20 -40.37 9.65
C ILE A 7 45.15 -41.27 10.33
N ILE A 8 43.99 -40.68 10.66
CA ILE A 8 42.63 -41.16 10.30
C ILE A 8 41.61 -40.12 10.77
N ALA A 9 40.61 -39.87 9.91
CA ALA A 9 39.35 -39.16 10.15
C ALA A 9 39.35 -37.61 10.05
N ALA A 10 39.90 -37.10 8.94
CA ALA A 10 39.26 -35.97 8.25
C ALA A 10 38.01 -36.49 7.54
N LEU A 11 36.82 -36.47 8.18
CA LEU A 11 35.52 -36.80 7.57
C LEU A 11 34.33 -36.48 8.50
N LEU A 12 34.24 -35.26 9.03
CA LEU A 12 33.03 -34.75 9.72
C LEU A 12 32.62 -33.34 9.27
N LEU A 13 32.96 -32.96 8.03
CA LEU A 13 32.52 -31.71 7.38
C LEU A 13 31.56 -32.04 6.22
N SER A 14 30.45 -32.71 6.50
CA SER A 14 29.39 -32.95 5.50
C SER A 14 28.06 -33.26 6.18
N ALA A 15 27.51 -32.30 6.92
CA ALA A 15 26.12 -32.37 7.37
C ALA A 15 25.42 -31.01 7.42
N CYS A 16 26.00 -29.95 6.84
CA CYS A 16 25.23 -28.79 6.43
C CYS A 16 24.64 -29.11 5.05
N GLY A 17 23.57 -29.89 5.04
CA GLY A 17 22.70 -29.99 3.88
C GLY A 17 22.09 -28.61 3.65
N ALA A 18 22.69 -27.82 2.75
CA ALA A 18 21.99 -26.74 2.10
C ALA A 18 20.84 -27.40 1.33
N ARG A 19 19.66 -27.39 1.94
CA ARG A 19 18.42 -27.72 1.25
C ARG A 19 18.21 -26.59 0.25
N GLU A 20 18.63 -26.83 -0.99
CA GLU A 20 18.25 -26.00 -2.13
C GLU A 20 16.74 -26.18 -2.34
N ASP A 21 15.94 -25.52 -1.51
CA ASP A 21 14.52 -25.25 -1.76
C ASP A 21 14.41 -24.15 -2.84
N SER A 22 15.01 -24.40 -4.01
CA SER A 22 15.06 -23.46 -5.14
C SER A 22 13.85 -23.60 -6.07
N THR A 23 12.91 -24.52 -5.80
CA THR A 23 11.74 -24.77 -6.66
C THR A 23 10.42 -24.29 -6.06
N LEU A 24 10.41 -23.74 -4.84
CA LEU A 24 9.22 -23.16 -4.20
C LEU A 24 9.04 -21.65 -4.47
N ASN A 25 10.00 -21.00 -5.14
CA ASN A 25 10.00 -19.54 -5.31
C ASN A 25 9.32 -19.04 -6.59
N GLU A 26 8.99 -19.89 -7.57
CA GLU A 26 8.21 -19.45 -8.73
C GLU A 26 6.70 -19.43 -8.46
N SER A 27 6.21 -20.27 -7.53
CA SER A 27 4.79 -20.29 -7.15
C SER A 27 4.45 -19.25 -6.08
N ALA A 28 5.37 -18.93 -5.18
CA ALA A 28 5.14 -17.91 -4.15
C ALA A 28 5.11 -16.49 -4.73
N CYS A 29 4.15 -15.68 -4.31
CA CYS A 29 4.07 -14.28 -4.70
C CYS A 29 4.76 -13.44 -3.63
N ALA A 30 6.06 -13.16 -3.82
CA ALA A 30 6.83 -12.24 -2.99
C ALA A 30 7.34 -11.11 -3.89
N ARG A 31 6.57 -10.02 -3.96
CA ARG A 31 6.79 -8.90 -4.90
C ARG A 31 6.68 -7.57 -4.18
N SER A 32 7.34 -6.54 -4.68
CA SER A 32 7.23 -5.17 -4.14
C SER A 32 7.52 -4.12 -5.18
N ALA A 33 6.89 -2.95 -5.05
CA ALA A 33 7.22 -1.75 -5.80
C ALA A 33 7.33 -0.56 -4.84
N THR A 34 8.20 0.40 -5.18
CA THR A 34 8.45 1.58 -4.36
C THR A 34 8.41 2.84 -5.22
N ARG A 35 7.80 3.91 -4.69
CA ARG A 35 7.74 5.24 -5.32
C ARG A 35 8.04 6.31 -4.28
N GLU A 36 8.76 7.34 -4.72
CA GLU A 36 8.94 8.57 -3.97
C GLU A 36 7.75 9.51 -4.22
N ILE A 37 7.33 10.25 -3.20
CA ILE A 37 6.22 11.21 -3.29
C ILE A 37 6.47 12.43 -2.40
N ALA A 38 6.15 13.62 -2.89
CA ALA A 38 6.21 14.84 -2.08
C ALA A 38 4.86 15.03 -1.35
N TRP A 39 4.79 14.66 -0.07
CA TRP A 39 3.55 14.69 0.70
C TRP A 39 3.67 15.43 2.03
N THR A 40 4.44 14.91 2.99
CA THR A 40 4.51 15.44 4.36
C THR A 40 5.45 16.63 4.47
N GLN A 41 6.55 16.63 3.72
CA GLN A 41 7.54 17.71 3.70
C GLN A 41 7.86 18.04 2.24
N GLY A 42 7.61 19.29 1.82
CA GLY A 42 7.60 19.65 0.40
C GLY A 42 8.93 19.46 -0.36
N GLU A 43 10.06 19.41 0.33
CA GLU A 43 11.40 19.30 -0.29
C GLU A 43 12.05 17.92 -0.11
N VAL A 44 11.52 17.07 0.78
CA VAL A 44 12.08 15.73 1.04
C VAL A 44 11.01 14.69 0.73
N ALA A 45 11.33 13.77 -0.17
CA ALA A 45 10.39 12.76 -0.60
C ALA A 45 10.07 11.77 0.52
N ASP A 46 8.79 11.54 0.69
CA ASP A 46 8.24 10.39 1.39
C ASP A 46 8.29 9.16 0.47
N VAL A 47 8.06 7.99 1.04
CA VAL A 47 8.15 6.73 0.31
C VAL A 47 6.86 5.94 0.43
N ILE A 48 6.30 5.56 -0.71
CA ILE A 48 5.22 4.57 -0.81
C ILE A 48 5.83 3.25 -1.23
N THR A 49 5.58 2.20 -0.45
CA THR A 49 5.92 0.82 -0.81
C THR A 49 4.66 -0.02 -0.87
N THR A 50 4.43 -0.63 -2.02
CA THR A 50 3.43 -1.67 -2.18
C THR A 50 4.10 -3.03 -2.22
N SER A 51 3.45 -4.05 -1.67
CA SER A 51 4.00 -5.41 -1.70
C SER A 51 2.91 -6.46 -1.80
N ALA A 52 3.28 -7.65 -2.26
CA ALA A 52 2.42 -8.83 -2.29
C ALA A 52 3.16 -10.01 -1.66
N GLN A 53 2.47 -10.72 -0.78
CA GLN A 53 2.99 -11.88 -0.05
C GLN A 53 1.93 -12.99 0.02
N GLY A 54 2.26 -14.17 -0.50
CA GLY A 54 1.38 -15.34 -0.40
C GLY A 54 1.89 -16.56 -1.17
N PRO A 55 1.18 -17.70 -1.06
CA PRO A 55 1.55 -18.95 -1.73
C PRO A 55 1.34 -18.90 -3.26
N SER A 56 0.61 -17.91 -3.76
CA SER A 56 0.43 -17.55 -5.18
C SER A 56 -0.05 -16.10 -5.29
N CYS A 57 0.07 -15.45 -6.45
CA CYS A 57 -0.38 -14.05 -6.58
C CYS A 57 -1.91 -13.90 -6.51
N ALA A 58 -2.65 -14.96 -6.83
CA ALA A 58 -4.10 -15.04 -6.60
C ALA A 58 -4.47 -15.11 -5.11
N GLN A 59 -3.57 -15.64 -4.26
CA GLN A 59 -3.77 -15.82 -2.82
C GLN A 59 -2.92 -14.85 -1.99
N ALA A 60 -2.31 -13.85 -2.62
CA ALA A 60 -1.44 -12.91 -1.94
C ALA A 60 -2.25 -11.86 -1.17
N VAL A 61 -1.79 -11.57 0.05
CA VAL A 61 -2.11 -10.31 0.70
C VAL A 61 -1.29 -9.24 0.03
N VAL A 62 -1.94 -8.15 -0.36
CA VAL A 62 -1.27 -6.96 -0.91
C VAL A 62 -1.29 -5.86 0.15
N THR A 63 -0.17 -5.16 0.32
CA THR A 63 -0.01 -4.11 1.32
C THR A 63 0.43 -2.81 0.65
N PHE A 64 -0.10 -1.69 1.10
CA PHE A 64 0.36 -0.34 0.79
C PHE A 64 0.88 0.30 2.08
N VAL A 65 2.11 0.79 2.09
CA VAL A 65 2.73 1.45 3.24
C VAL A 65 3.31 2.79 2.81
N ALA A 66 2.84 3.87 3.43
CA ALA A 66 3.43 5.19 3.28
C ALA A 66 4.33 5.51 4.48
N ARG A 67 5.55 5.94 4.19
CA ARG A 67 6.56 6.32 5.18
C ARG A 67 7.00 7.76 4.96
N ASN A 68 7.27 8.47 6.06
CA ASN A 68 7.90 9.77 5.95
C ASN A 68 9.34 9.65 5.44
N ALA A 69 9.97 10.78 5.13
CA ALA A 69 11.39 10.86 4.76
C ALA A 69 12.37 10.24 5.78
N ALA A 70 12.01 10.14 7.06
CA ALA A 70 12.83 9.49 8.09
C ALA A 70 12.66 7.95 8.11
N GLY A 71 11.72 7.42 7.33
CA GLY A 71 11.39 5.99 7.26
C GLY A 71 10.30 5.54 8.24
N ASP A 72 9.73 6.45 9.03
CA ASP A 72 8.65 6.12 9.97
C ASP A 72 7.37 5.79 9.21
N PRO A 73 6.65 4.70 9.59
CA PRO A 73 5.38 4.37 8.97
C PRO A 73 4.32 5.39 9.39
N LEU A 74 3.76 6.09 8.41
CA LEU A 74 2.63 6.99 8.61
C LEU A 74 1.30 6.28 8.41
N TRP A 75 1.25 5.39 7.42
CA TRP A 75 0.04 4.69 7.05
C TRP A 75 0.33 3.30 6.53
N ALA A 76 -0.57 2.36 6.80
CA ALA A 76 -0.55 1.02 6.24
C ALA A 76 -1.98 0.58 5.90
N PHE A 77 -2.14 0.01 4.72
CA PHE A 77 -3.38 -0.58 4.25
C PHE A 77 -3.08 -1.97 3.67
N ALA A 78 -3.95 -2.94 3.94
CA ALA A 78 -3.80 -4.30 3.44
C ALA A 78 -5.12 -4.79 2.86
N SER A 79 -5.04 -5.48 1.72
CA SER A 79 -6.18 -6.11 1.07
C SER A 79 -5.71 -7.36 0.28
N THR A 80 -6.50 -7.81 -0.68
CA THR A 80 -6.17 -8.89 -1.61
C THR A 80 -6.17 -8.36 -3.04
N TYR A 81 -5.50 -9.05 -3.95
CA TYR A 81 -5.50 -8.67 -5.37
C TYR A 81 -6.91 -8.53 -5.94
N TYR A 82 -7.80 -9.50 -5.66
CA TYR A 82 -9.15 -9.50 -6.23
C TYR A 82 -10.07 -8.44 -5.60
N ASP A 83 -9.93 -8.17 -4.30
CA ASP A 83 -10.69 -7.07 -3.70
C ASP A 83 -10.32 -5.71 -4.34
N MET A 84 -9.03 -5.51 -4.61
CA MET A 84 -8.51 -4.30 -5.24
C MET A 84 -8.79 -4.18 -6.73
N THR A 85 -8.99 -5.30 -7.45
CA THR A 85 -9.11 -5.29 -8.93
C THR A 85 -10.50 -5.64 -9.43
N VAL A 86 -11.31 -6.36 -8.65
CA VAL A 86 -12.66 -6.80 -9.02
C VAL A 86 -13.70 -6.62 -7.90
N GLY A 87 -13.32 -6.11 -6.72
CA GLY A 87 -14.25 -5.78 -5.65
C GLY A 87 -14.74 -6.97 -4.82
N GLY A 88 -13.95 -8.04 -4.74
CA GLY A 88 -14.26 -9.16 -3.86
C GLY A 88 -13.41 -10.40 -4.10
N VAL A 89 -14.04 -11.57 -4.04
CA VAL A 89 -13.36 -12.85 -4.29
C VAL A 89 -13.12 -13.07 -5.78
N ALA A 90 -12.14 -13.94 -6.10
CA ALA A 90 -11.87 -14.35 -7.46
C ALA A 90 -13.14 -14.90 -8.14
N PRO A 91 -13.46 -14.49 -9.38
CA PRO A 91 -14.50 -15.14 -10.17
C PRO A 91 -14.24 -16.63 -10.33
N GLU A 92 -15.29 -17.44 -10.40
CA GLU A 92 -15.15 -18.88 -10.65
C GLU A 92 -14.45 -19.11 -11.99
N GLY A 93 -13.39 -19.94 -11.98
CA GLY A 93 -12.59 -20.22 -13.17
C GLY A 93 -11.70 -19.06 -13.64
N ALA A 94 -11.50 -18.02 -12.83
CA ALA A 94 -10.56 -16.96 -13.15
C ALA A 94 -9.16 -17.54 -13.43
N PRO A 95 -8.45 -17.04 -14.46
CA PRO A 95 -7.08 -17.45 -14.70
C PRO A 95 -6.20 -17.09 -13.50
N ALA A 96 -5.11 -17.83 -13.33
CA ALA A 96 -4.11 -17.51 -12.32
C ALA A 96 -3.55 -16.10 -12.55
N VAL A 97 -3.43 -15.32 -11.47
CA VAL A 97 -2.75 -14.02 -11.51
C VAL A 97 -1.26 -14.28 -11.74
N THR A 98 -0.73 -13.74 -12.83
CA THR A 98 0.70 -13.87 -13.15
C THR A 98 1.55 -12.91 -12.32
N ASN A 99 2.84 -13.21 -12.21
CA ASN A 99 3.78 -12.31 -11.53
C ASN A 99 3.83 -10.93 -12.21
N GLU A 100 3.78 -10.87 -13.55
CA GLU A 100 3.78 -9.61 -14.31
C GLU A 100 2.52 -8.78 -14.08
N GLN A 101 1.36 -9.42 -13.95
CA GLN A 101 0.12 -8.74 -13.56
C GLN A 101 0.25 -8.14 -12.17
N MET A 102 0.79 -8.89 -11.21
CA MET A 102 1.03 -8.40 -9.86
C MET A 102 2.02 -7.23 -9.84
N ASP A 103 3.11 -7.29 -10.61
CA ASP A 103 4.09 -6.19 -10.68
C ASP A 103 3.50 -4.92 -11.23
N THR A 104 2.71 -5.06 -12.30
CA THR A 104 2.01 -3.95 -12.92
C THR A 104 1.05 -3.31 -11.91
N PHE A 105 0.26 -4.13 -11.23
CA PHE A 105 -0.64 -3.70 -10.16
C PHE A 105 0.10 -2.98 -9.03
N LEU A 106 1.17 -3.58 -8.47
CA LEU A 106 1.92 -2.98 -7.37
C LEU A 106 2.58 -1.66 -7.78
N THR A 107 3.14 -1.60 -8.99
CA THR A 107 3.77 -0.39 -9.53
C THR A 107 2.76 0.73 -9.72
N SER A 108 1.57 0.43 -10.27
CA SER A 108 0.51 1.42 -10.42
C SER A 108 -0.08 1.83 -9.08
N TRP A 109 -0.20 0.89 -8.13
CA TRP A 109 -0.78 1.18 -6.81
C TRP A 109 0.17 2.00 -5.93
N ALA A 110 1.49 1.87 -6.13
CA ALA A 110 2.48 2.71 -5.48
C ALA A 110 2.48 4.15 -6.02
N ASP A 111 1.93 4.39 -7.22
CA ASP A 111 1.80 5.70 -7.86
C ASP A 111 0.58 6.46 -7.32
N ALA A 112 0.56 6.73 -6.02
CA ALA A 112 -0.50 7.50 -5.40
C ALA A 112 -0.49 8.95 -5.91
N THR A 113 -1.68 9.56 -5.98
CA THR A 113 -1.81 10.92 -6.48
C THR A 113 -1.60 11.92 -5.35
N ALA A 114 -0.56 12.77 -5.47
CA ALA A 114 -0.41 13.94 -4.61
C ALA A 114 -1.39 15.06 -5.03
N SER A 115 -2.05 15.66 -4.06
CA SER A 115 -3.02 16.74 -4.24
C SER A 115 -3.10 17.62 -2.98
N ARG A 116 -4.08 18.53 -2.93
CA ARG A 116 -4.33 19.37 -1.76
C ARG A 116 -5.81 19.39 -1.39
N THR A 117 -6.09 19.59 -0.11
CA THR A 117 -7.45 19.64 0.42
C THR A 117 -8.28 20.78 -0.18
N GLY A 118 -7.68 21.85 -0.69
CA GLY A 118 -8.40 22.94 -1.36
C GLY A 118 -9.13 22.50 -2.64
N GLY A 119 -8.67 21.42 -3.28
CA GLY A 119 -9.29 20.81 -4.45
C GLY A 119 -10.47 19.88 -4.15
N LEU A 120 -10.74 19.57 -2.87
CA LEU A 120 -11.90 18.77 -2.47
C LEU A 120 -13.21 19.54 -2.70
N PRO A 121 -14.34 18.85 -2.94
CA PRO A 121 -15.64 19.49 -3.16
C PRO A 121 -16.08 20.31 -1.94
N GLN A 122 -16.89 21.34 -2.17
CA GLN A 122 -17.50 22.06 -1.07
C GLN A 122 -18.63 21.22 -0.45
N TRP A 123 -18.70 21.13 0.87
CA TRP A 123 -19.87 20.69 1.63
C TRP A 123 -20.82 21.88 1.83
N ARG A 124 -21.83 21.98 0.97
CA ARG A 124 -22.81 23.08 0.98
C ARG A 124 -23.57 23.13 2.30
N GLU A 125 -23.89 24.33 2.74
CA GLU A 125 -24.68 24.55 3.95
C GLU A 125 -26.09 23.95 3.81
N GLY A 126 -26.60 23.38 4.89
CA GLY A 126 -27.95 22.81 4.96
C GLY A 126 -28.10 21.42 4.35
N VAL A 127 -27.04 20.80 3.80
CA VAL A 127 -27.08 19.40 3.37
C VAL A 127 -26.43 18.46 4.40
N PRO A 128 -27.02 17.28 4.67
CA PRO A 128 -26.57 16.40 5.74
C PRO A 128 -25.29 15.62 5.44
N THR A 129 -24.85 15.53 4.18
CA THR A 129 -23.66 14.77 3.79
C THR A 129 -22.89 15.47 2.67
N LEU A 130 -21.58 15.25 2.61
CA LEU A 130 -20.73 15.73 1.53
C LEU A 130 -21.15 15.17 0.16
N THR A 131 -21.59 13.91 0.11
CA THR A 131 -22.15 13.27 -1.09
C THR A 131 -23.28 14.10 -1.72
N GLN A 132 -24.17 14.68 -0.90
CA GLN A 132 -25.26 15.52 -1.42
C GLN A 132 -24.79 16.89 -1.93
N SER A 133 -23.54 17.27 -1.67
CA SER A 133 -22.90 18.45 -2.26
C SER A 133 -22.09 18.13 -3.50
N ALA A 134 -21.54 16.92 -3.60
CA ALA A 134 -20.79 16.47 -4.76
C ALA A 134 -21.72 16.02 -5.89
N THR A 135 -21.26 16.17 -7.14
CA THR A 135 -22.04 15.83 -8.33
C THR A 135 -21.59 14.52 -9.00
N THR A 136 -20.39 14.06 -8.68
CA THR A 136 -19.72 12.99 -9.45
C THR A 136 -19.40 11.76 -8.62
N PHE A 137 -19.06 11.96 -7.35
CA PHE A 137 -18.59 10.89 -6.45
C PHE A 137 -19.34 10.95 -5.14
N ALA A 138 -19.51 9.79 -4.49
CA ALA A 138 -19.96 9.74 -3.12
C ALA A 138 -18.75 9.95 -2.19
N TYR A 139 -18.92 10.75 -1.16
CA TYR A 139 -17.87 11.03 -0.19
C TYR A 139 -18.35 10.64 1.20
N ASP A 140 -17.47 9.97 1.93
CA ASP A 140 -17.69 9.61 3.32
C ASP A 140 -16.52 10.12 4.15
N THR A 141 -16.85 10.81 5.23
CA THR A 141 -15.86 11.48 6.05
C THR A 141 -16.25 11.34 7.51
N PRO A 142 -15.30 11.00 8.40
CA PRO A 142 -15.57 10.99 9.82
C PRO A 142 -15.75 12.40 10.40
N PHE A 143 -15.48 13.44 9.60
CA PHE A 143 -15.56 14.83 10.01
C PHE A 143 -16.96 15.41 9.83
N GLU A 144 -17.36 16.20 10.82
CA GLU A 144 -18.46 17.16 10.65
C GLU A 144 -18.09 18.24 9.63
N ARG A 145 -19.11 18.86 9.04
CA ARG A 145 -18.97 19.88 7.98
C ARG A 145 -17.99 20.99 8.34
N GLU A 146 -18.05 21.51 9.56
CA GLU A 146 -17.19 22.60 10.01
C GLU A 146 -15.70 22.20 9.99
N THR A 147 -15.40 20.98 10.42
CA THR A 147 -14.03 20.45 10.42
C THR A 147 -13.56 20.18 8.99
N TYR A 148 -14.42 19.58 8.16
CA TYR A 148 -14.14 19.34 6.75
C TYR A 148 -13.82 20.64 6.00
N GLU A 149 -14.68 21.66 6.09
CA GLU A 149 -14.48 22.94 5.41
C GLU A 149 -13.25 23.70 5.94
N MET A 150 -12.93 23.56 7.24
CA MET A 150 -11.68 24.09 7.78
C MET A 150 -10.46 23.43 7.13
N LEU A 151 -10.44 22.09 7.01
CA LEU A 151 -9.35 21.37 6.36
C LEU A 151 -9.23 21.76 4.89
N ARG A 152 -10.37 21.87 4.18
CA ARG A 152 -10.46 22.32 2.80
C ARG A 152 -9.86 23.71 2.61
N ALA A 153 -10.25 24.67 3.45
CA ALA A 153 -9.79 26.05 3.38
C ALA A 153 -8.29 26.22 3.70
N ARG A 154 -7.70 25.31 4.46
CA ARG A 154 -6.26 25.31 4.80
C ARG A 154 -5.36 24.81 3.67
N ASP A 155 -5.92 24.22 2.61
CA ASP A 155 -5.17 23.74 1.45
C ASP A 155 -3.97 22.84 1.80
N LEU A 156 -4.20 21.88 2.71
CA LEU A 156 -3.19 20.98 3.26
C LEU A 156 -2.74 19.94 2.22
N PRO A 157 -1.48 19.47 2.28
CA PRO A 157 -1.01 18.36 1.47
C PRO A 157 -1.81 17.08 1.70
N MET A 158 -2.10 16.37 0.61
CA MET A 158 -2.90 15.15 0.61
C MET A 158 -2.35 14.15 -0.42
N ILE A 159 -2.40 12.85 -0.11
CA ILE A 159 -2.23 11.80 -1.12
C ILE A 159 -3.50 11.00 -1.23
N CYS A 160 -3.82 10.51 -2.42
CA CYS A 160 -4.96 9.63 -2.66
C CYS A 160 -4.48 8.33 -3.32
N TYR A 161 -4.95 7.19 -2.82
CA TYR A 161 -4.63 5.87 -3.35
C TYR A 161 -5.90 5.04 -3.49
N ALA A 162 -5.92 4.10 -4.45
CA ALA A 162 -7.00 3.14 -4.57
C ALA A 162 -7.07 2.28 -3.31
N ALA A 163 -8.24 2.15 -2.70
CA ALA A 163 -8.48 1.31 -1.52
C ALA A 163 -9.43 0.13 -1.82
N ALA A 164 -10.05 0.12 -2.99
CA ALA A 164 -10.75 -0.99 -3.62
C ALA A 164 -10.90 -0.68 -5.13
N VAL A 165 -11.50 -1.57 -5.91
CA VAL A 165 -11.74 -1.35 -7.36
C VAL A 165 -12.52 -0.05 -7.65
N GLU A 166 -13.43 0.34 -6.76
CA GLU A 166 -14.30 1.52 -6.87
C GLU A 166 -14.15 2.46 -5.66
N ALA A 167 -13.07 2.35 -4.88
CA ALA A 167 -12.87 3.20 -3.71
C ALA A 167 -11.48 3.86 -3.74
N THR A 168 -11.44 5.15 -3.40
CA THR A 168 -10.20 5.90 -3.21
C THR A 168 -10.17 6.44 -1.78
N GLN A 169 -9.05 6.25 -1.10
CA GLN A 169 -8.82 6.85 0.20
C GLN A 169 -7.77 7.95 0.07
N CYS A 170 -8.05 9.09 0.69
CA CYS A 170 -7.16 10.22 0.72
C CYS A 170 -6.65 10.47 2.13
N LEU A 171 -5.36 10.70 2.28
CA LEU A 171 -4.67 10.93 3.54
C LEU A 171 -4.18 12.37 3.60
N ILE A 172 -4.64 13.11 4.59
CA ILE A 172 -4.28 14.50 4.86
C ILE A 172 -3.29 14.52 6.01
N VAL A 173 -2.20 15.27 5.88
CA VAL A 173 -1.26 15.47 7.00
C VAL A 173 -1.76 16.60 7.87
N ASP A 174 -2.04 16.33 9.14
CA ASP A 174 -2.27 17.39 10.11
C ASP A 174 -0.93 18.08 10.44
N PRO A 175 -0.77 19.38 10.17
CA PRO A 175 0.49 20.09 10.43
C PRO A 175 0.85 20.19 11.91
N ALA A 176 -0.10 19.98 12.83
CA ALA A 176 0.18 20.04 14.26
C ALA A 176 0.80 18.73 14.79
N SER A 177 0.26 17.58 14.35
CA SER A 177 0.69 16.26 14.83
C SER A 177 1.62 15.52 13.87
N ASN A 178 1.69 15.94 12.60
CA ASN A 178 2.28 15.20 11.47
C ASN A 178 1.67 13.80 11.27
N ALA A 179 0.52 13.51 11.89
CA ALA A 179 -0.19 12.27 11.69
C ALA A 179 -1.11 12.38 10.47
N PRO A 180 -1.19 11.34 9.62
CA PRO A 180 -2.17 11.33 8.56
C PRO A 180 -3.58 11.10 9.12
N THR A 181 -4.54 11.87 8.62
CA THR A 181 -5.97 11.62 8.84
C THR A 181 -6.64 11.30 7.51
N MET A 182 -7.50 10.28 7.52
CA MET A 182 -8.15 9.77 6.32
C MET A 182 -9.47 10.49 6.03
N ILE A 183 -9.68 10.85 4.76
CA ILE A 183 -10.98 11.15 4.17
C ILE A 183 -11.26 10.09 3.10
N VAL A 184 -12.45 9.51 3.08
CA VAL A 184 -12.82 8.47 2.12
C VAL A 184 -13.62 9.08 0.97
N ALA A 185 -13.20 8.82 -0.26
CA ALA A 185 -13.98 9.13 -1.45
C ALA A 185 -14.35 7.80 -2.13
N TYR A 186 -15.64 7.49 -2.16
CA TYR A 186 -16.13 6.37 -2.95
C TYR A 186 -16.22 6.82 -4.42
N GLY A 187 -15.69 5.99 -5.31
CA GLY A 187 -16.02 6.05 -6.73
C GLY A 187 -17.52 5.85 -6.95
N PRO A 188 -18.05 6.19 -8.14
CA PRO A 188 -19.44 5.95 -8.48
C PRO A 188 -19.79 4.46 -8.47
#